data_AF-A0A2V6FAI2-F1
#
_entry.id   AF-A0A2V6FAI2-F1
#
_cell.length_a   1.000
_cell.length_b   1.000
_cell.length_c   1.000
_cell.angle_alpha   90.00
_cell.angle_beta   90.00
_cell.angle_gamma   90.00
#
_symmetry.space_group_name_H-M   'P 1'
#
loop_
_entity.id
_entity.type
_entity.pdbx_description
1 polymer ?
#
loop_
_entity_poly.entity_id
_entity_poly.type
_entity_poly.pdbx_seq_one_letter_code
_entity_poly.pdbx_strand_id
1 'polypeptide(L)'
;EKQTLAAIVKQMEAAARRGPLKVLAPLVKARKGFHTDVARWAERNGFDTLFVDGQFIPVAKFRKLERFKEHSIDVVVGVIDKKRIAKARNLSQRALDIGRGTARLIDAKNRVTVVSTEMSCPRCGRAFEELDPRLFSFNSPHGACGECGGFGEIWNQPLQVGENDDGYSVIENELAAERESEWIDDSDSQICPACHGSRLNPIARHVRVQNMTIDNFTALSASAAAKKIDRLKLIDKQKTIASELIPEIVQRLRFMDNVGL
;
A
#
# COMPACT_ATOMS: atom_id res chain seq x y z
N GLU A 1 3.04 -8.14 6.64
CA GLU A 1 2.49 -9.49 6.40
C GLU A 1 1.32 -9.68 7.34
N LYS A 2 0.19 -10.24 6.86
CA LYS A 2 -0.99 -10.47 7.70
C LYS A 2 -0.66 -11.56 8.71
N GLN A 3 -0.77 -11.26 10.01
CA GLN A 3 -0.55 -12.22 11.07
C GLN A 3 -1.82 -12.45 11.86
N THR A 4 -2.09 -13.70 12.24
CA THR A 4 -3.21 -13.98 13.14
C THR A 4 -2.89 -13.46 14.54
N LEU A 5 -3.92 -13.08 15.31
CA LEU A 5 -3.73 -12.65 16.70
C LEU A 5 -2.93 -13.67 17.51
N ALA A 6 -3.20 -14.98 17.32
CA ALA A 6 -2.47 -16.05 17.98
C ALA A 6 -0.97 -16.08 17.59
N ALA A 7 -0.65 -15.84 16.32
CA ALA A 7 0.73 -15.75 15.86
C ALA A 7 1.45 -14.52 16.46
N ILE A 8 0.77 -13.37 16.50
CA ILE A 8 1.29 -12.14 17.12
C ILE A 8 1.58 -12.37 18.61
N VAL A 9 0.63 -12.97 19.34
CA VAL A 9 0.80 -13.29 20.76
C VAL A 9 2.00 -14.22 20.94
N LYS A 10 2.10 -15.31 20.16
CA LYS A 10 3.24 -16.24 20.24
C LYS A 10 4.58 -15.55 19.96
N GLN A 11 4.62 -14.63 18.99
CA GLN A 11 5.81 -13.83 18.68
C GLN A 11 6.19 -12.90 19.85
N MET A 12 5.20 -12.26 20.47
CA MET A 12 5.39 -11.40 21.65
C MET A 12 5.87 -12.20 22.87
N GLU A 13 5.32 -13.39 23.11
CA GLU A 13 5.76 -14.28 24.19
C GLU A 13 7.20 -14.76 23.98
N ALA A 14 7.56 -15.13 22.75
CA ALA A 14 8.92 -15.54 22.40
C ALA A 14 9.93 -14.40 22.59
N ALA A 15 9.56 -13.17 22.24
CA ALA A 15 10.37 -11.99 22.46
C ALA A 15 10.49 -11.65 23.96
N ALA A 16 9.39 -11.71 24.72
CA ALA A 16 9.37 -11.46 26.16
C ALA A 16 10.20 -12.47 26.99
N ARG A 17 10.43 -13.69 26.46
CA ARG A 17 11.37 -14.66 27.07
C ARG A 17 12.82 -14.20 26.97
N ARG A 18 13.17 -13.35 26.00
CA ARG A 18 14.54 -12.85 25.78
C ARG A 18 14.83 -11.56 26.56
N GLY A 19 13.81 -10.79 26.92
CA GLY A 19 13.95 -9.55 27.69
C GLY A 19 12.61 -8.81 27.87
N PRO A 20 12.60 -7.68 28.59
CA PRO A 20 11.43 -6.82 28.71
C PRO A 20 11.00 -6.27 27.33
N LEU A 21 9.74 -6.49 26.97
CA LEU A 21 9.15 -6.07 25.69
C LEU A 21 8.13 -4.96 25.92
N LYS A 22 8.36 -3.77 25.34
CA LYS A 22 7.38 -2.68 25.36
C LYS A 22 6.43 -2.83 24.19
N VAL A 23 5.13 -2.76 24.46
CA VAL A 23 4.06 -2.83 23.46
C VAL A 23 3.52 -1.44 23.24
N LEU A 24 3.53 -0.99 21.99
CA LEU A 24 3.07 0.33 21.60
C LEU A 24 1.96 0.22 20.55
N ALA A 25 1.01 1.14 20.63
CA ALA A 25 -0.05 1.30 19.65
C ALA A 25 0.16 2.61 18.87
N PRO A 26 0.27 2.55 17.54
CA PRO A 26 0.48 3.74 16.72
C PRO A 26 -0.79 4.58 16.59
N LEU A 27 -0.74 5.80 17.10
CA LEU A 27 -1.81 6.79 16.99
C LEU A 27 -1.64 7.67 15.74
N VAL A 28 -0.41 8.11 15.48
CA VAL A 28 -0.04 8.91 14.32
C VAL A 28 1.17 8.30 13.64
N LYS A 29 1.10 8.13 12.31
CA LYS A 29 2.13 7.48 11.50
C LYS A 29 2.58 8.45 10.40
N ALA A 30 3.76 9.04 10.54
CA ALA A 30 4.38 9.94 9.55
C ALA A 30 3.42 11.00 8.98
N ARG A 31 2.73 11.76 9.86
CA ARG A 31 1.81 12.84 9.45
C ARG A 31 2.30 14.20 9.93
N LYS A 32 2.12 15.22 9.08
CA LYS A 32 2.36 16.63 9.40
C LYS A 32 1.24 17.17 10.29
N GLY A 33 1.59 17.94 11.32
CA GLY A 33 0.62 18.57 12.23
C GLY A 33 1.11 18.66 13.67
N PHE A 34 0.40 19.47 14.46
CA PHE A 34 0.74 19.70 15.87
C PHE A 34 0.38 18.52 16.79
N HIS A 35 -0.60 17.69 16.38
CA HIS A 35 -1.09 16.49 17.08
C HIS A 35 -1.40 16.66 18.58
N THR A 36 -1.80 17.87 19.02
CA THR A 36 -2.13 18.15 20.44
C THR A 36 -3.40 17.46 20.94
N ASP A 37 -4.26 17.09 20.01
CA ASP A 37 -5.47 16.29 20.21
C ASP A 37 -5.12 14.86 20.62
N VAL A 38 -4.06 14.30 20.05
CA VAL A 38 -3.58 12.94 20.35
C VAL A 38 -3.07 12.82 21.78
N ALA A 39 -2.34 13.83 22.27
CA ALA A 39 -1.87 13.88 23.65
C ALA A 39 -3.04 13.98 24.65
N ARG A 40 -4.04 14.82 24.36
CA ARG A 40 -5.27 14.93 25.18
C ARG A 40 -6.08 13.64 25.17
N TRP A 41 -6.14 12.95 24.03
CA TRP A 41 -6.79 11.64 23.94
C TRP A 41 -6.05 10.60 24.80
N ALA A 42 -4.71 10.59 24.76
CA ALA A 42 -3.91 9.66 25.56
C ALA A 42 -4.11 9.88 27.08
N GLU A 43 -4.15 11.14 27.52
CA GLU A 43 -4.43 11.52 28.91
C GLU A 43 -5.81 11.05 29.38
N ARG A 44 -6.86 11.28 28.57
CA ARG A 44 -8.24 10.84 28.88
C ARG A 44 -8.38 9.32 28.98
N ASN A 45 -7.57 8.58 28.23
CA ASN A 45 -7.57 7.11 28.25
C ASN A 45 -6.61 6.52 29.31
N GLY A 46 -5.99 7.37 30.15
CA GLY A 46 -5.14 6.96 31.25
C GLY A 46 -3.78 6.40 30.81
N PHE A 47 -3.21 6.92 29.71
CA PHE A 47 -1.86 6.56 29.28
C PHE A 47 -0.83 7.58 29.79
N ASP A 48 0.28 7.08 30.35
CA ASP A 48 1.30 7.95 30.95
C ASP A 48 2.40 8.35 29.98
N THR A 49 2.72 7.49 29.00
CA THR A 49 3.91 7.61 28.15
C THR A 49 3.57 7.51 26.67
N LEU A 50 4.06 8.47 25.90
CA LEU A 50 4.07 8.48 24.45
C LEU A 50 5.47 8.19 23.92
N PHE A 51 5.54 7.63 22.72
CA PHE A 51 6.77 7.46 21.97
C PHE A 51 6.67 8.31 20.71
N VAL A 52 7.40 9.42 20.68
CA VAL A 52 7.36 10.43 19.63
C VAL A 52 8.72 10.47 18.94
N ASP A 53 8.75 10.21 17.63
CA ASP A 53 9.96 10.29 16.79
C ASP A 53 11.21 9.60 17.36
N GLY A 54 11.02 8.48 18.06
CA GLY A 54 12.12 7.71 18.65
C GLY A 54 12.38 7.99 20.13
N GLN A 55 11.69 8.95 20.75
CA GLN A 55 11.88 9.34 22.15
C GLN A 55 10.64 9.04 23.00
N PHE A 56 10.86 8.58 24.23
CA PHE A 56 9.80 8.39 25.22
C PHE A 56 9.52 9.71 25.93
N ILE A 57 8.30 10.21 25.81
CA ILE A 57 7.87 11.48 26.40
C ILE A 57 6.65 11.20 27.29
N PRO A 58 6.70 11.56 28.59
CA PRO A 58 5.53 11.52 29.45
C PRO A 58 4.44 12.45 28.91
N VAL A 59 3.16 12.03 28.94
CA VAL A 59 2.04 12.82 28.39
C VAL A 59 1.97 14.21 29.03
N ALA A 60 2.25 14.32 30.34
CA ALA A 60 2.28 15.59 31.06
C ALA A 60 3.35 16.59 30.54
N LYS A 61 4.40 16.11 29.87
CA LYS A 61 5.47 16.94 29.28
C LYS A 61 5.34 17.10 27.77
N PHE A 62 4.23 16.67 27.17
CA PHE A 62 4.02 16.77 25.74
C PHE A 62 3.98 18.25 25.29
N ARG A 63 4.86 18.61 24.35
CA ARG A 63 4.90 19.94 23.75
C ARG A 63 4.32 19.89 22.33
N LYS A 64 3.84 21.05 21.85
CA LYS A 64 3.40 21.20 20.46
C LYS A 64 4.53 20.81 19.50
N LEU A 65 4.25 19.86 18.63
CA LEU A 65 5.17 19.42 17.57
C LEU A 65 5.17 20.41 16.39
N GLU A 66 6.17 20.31 15.52
CA GLU A 66 6.28 21.19 14.36
C GLU A 66 5.21 20.87 13.31
N ARG A 67 4.50 21.89 12.83
CA ARG A 67 3.41 21.69 11.86
C ARG A 67 3.88 21.08 10.54
N PHE A 68 5.07 21.47 10.08
CA PHE A 68 5.53 21.18 8.71
C PHE A 68 6.38 19.91 8.60
N LYS A 69 6.76 19.30 9.73
CA LYS A 69 7.52 18.06 9.79
C LYS A 69 6.60 16.85 9.95
N GLU A 70 7.02 15.71 9.41
CA GLU A 70 6.33 14.44 9.63
C GLU A 70 6.66 13.92 11.03
N HIS A 71 5.62 13.67 11.81
CA HIS A 71 5.76 13.12 13.16
C HIS A 71 5.11 11.74 13.26
N SER A 72 5.72 10.87 14.06
CA SER A 72 5.18 9.55 14.41
C SER A 72 5.00 9.45 15.91
N ILE A 73 3.76 9.19 16.33
CA ILE A 73 3.35 9.13 17.74
C ILE A 73 2.76 7.76 18.02
N ASP A 74 3.38 7.02 18.92
CA ASP A 74 2.79 5.84 19.54
C ASP A 74 2.43 6.09 20.99
N VAL A 75 1.44 5.36 21.49
CA VAL A 75 1.16 5.25 22.91
C VAL A 75 1.70 3.94 23.46
N VAL A 76 2.32 3.98 24.64
CA VAL A 76 2.79 2.77 25.31
C VAL A 76 1.61 2.12 26.04
N VAL A 77 1.17 0.96 25.55
CA VAL A 77 0.03 0.22 26.13
C VAL A 77 0.46 -0.58 27.35
N GLY A 78 1.70 -1.10 27.35
CA GLY A 78 2.25 -1.81 28.50
C GLY A 78 3.61 -2.46 28.24
N VAL A 79 4.13 -3.11 29.27
CA VAL A 79 5.39 -3.86 29.25
C VAL A 79 5.14 -5.31 29.61
N ILE A 80 5.65 -6.23 28.78
CA ILE A 80 5.57 -7.67 28.95
C ILE A 80 6.95 -8.19 29.34
N ASP A 81 7.01 -8.91 30.47
CA ASP A 81 8.20 -9.59 30.98
C ASP A 81 7.92 -11.09 31.14
N LYS A 82 8.95 -11.89 31.44
CA LYS A 82 8.83 -13.32 31.78
C LYS A 82 7.74 -13.63 32.82
N LYS A 83 7.49 -12.71 33.76
CA LYS A 83 6.45 -12.86 34.81
C LYS A 83 5.04 -12.46 34.35
N ARG A 84 4.89 -11.74 33.23
CA ARG A 84 3.62 -11.16 32.77
C ARG A 84 3.14 -11.73 31.44
N ILE A 85 3.62 -12.90 31.05
CA ILE A 85 3.27 -13.59 29.80
C ILE A 85 1.75 -13.76 29.67
N ALA A 86 1.06 -14.08 30.76
CA ALA A 86 -0.41 -14.25 30.77
C ALA A 86 -1.18 -12.99 30.32
N LYS A 87 -0.61 -11.79 30.49
CA LYS A 87 -1.23 -10.53 30.05
C LYS A 87 -0.93 -10.19 28.59
N ALA A 88 -0.07 -10.95 27.91
CA ALA A 88 0.34 -10.68 26.53
C ALA A 88 -0.87 -10.59 25.61
N ARG A 89 -1.81 -11.55 25.69
CA ARG A 89 -3.01 -11.57 24.85
C ARG A 89 -3.88 -10.30 24.98
N ASN A 90 -4.13 -9.84 26.20
CA ASN A 90 -4.94 -8.64 26.44
C ASN A 90 -4.23 -7.38 25.93
N LEU A 91 -2.93 -7.26 26.21
CA LEU A 91 -2.12 -6.11 25.75
C LEU A 91 -1.99 -6.07 24.23
N SER A 92 -1.82 -7.23 23.57
CA SER A 92 -1.81 -7.34 22.11
C SER A 92 -3.15 -6.88 21.53
N GLN A 93 -4.26 -7.38 22.07
CA GLN A 93 -5.59 -7.01 21.59
C GLN A 93 -5.81 -5.51 21.72
N ARG A 94 -5.57 -4.95 22.92
CA ARG A 94 -5.73 -3.52 23.18
C ARG A 94 -4.83 -2.66 22.30
N ALA A 95 -3.60 -3.09 22.02
CA ALA A 95 -2.70 -2.37 21.14
C ALA A 95 -3.15 -2.40 19.67
N LEU A 96 -3.68 -3.53 19.21
CA LEU A 96 -4.26 -3.66 17.87
C LEU A 96 -5.54 -2.85 17.73
N ASP A 97 -6.42 -2.84 18.73
CA ASP A 97 -7.67 -2.08 18.71
C ASP A 97 -7.38 -0.58 18.59
N ILE A 98 -6.44 -0.06 19.39
CA ILE A 98 -6.02 1.35 19.35
C ILE A 98 -5.31 1.68 18.02
N GLY A 99 -4.42 0.78 17.57
CA GLY A 99 -3.60 0.98 16.38
C GLY A 99 -4.28 0.61 15.05
N ARG A 100 -5.60 0.35 15.07
CA ARG A 100 -6.42 -0.10 13.93
C ARG A 100 -5.79 -1.29 13.20
N GLY A 101 -5.54 -2.35 13.94
CA GLY A 101 -4.95 -3.60 13.45
C GLY A 101 -3.43 -3.58 13.33
N THR A 102 -2.73 -2.49 13.66
CA THR A 102 -1.24 -2.45 13.70
C THR A 102 -0.74 -2.22 15.13
N ALA A 103 0.32 -2.90 15.55
CA ALA A 103 1.04 -2.60 16.79
C ALA A 103 2.57 -2.58 16.58
N ARG A 104 3.29 -1.85 17.44
CA ARG A 104 4.77 -1.81 17.45
C ARG A 104 5.30 -2.44 18.73
N LEU A 105 6.39 -3.17 18.62
CA LEU A 105 7.06 -3.86 19.71
C LEU A 105 8.49 -3.35 19.81
N ILE A 106 8.91 -2.91 21.00
CA ILE A 106 10.30 -2.49 21.26
C ILE A 106 10.92 -3.47 22.25
N ASP A 107 11.95 -4.16 21.79
CA ASP A 107 12.73 -5.10 22.60
C ASP A 107 13.74 -4.35 23.50
N ALA A 108 14.33 -5.05 24.48
CA ALA A 108 15.32 -4.50 25.41
C ALA A 108 16.57 -3.90 24.70
N LYS A 109 16.87 -4.38 23.49
CA LYS A 109 17.94 -3.87 22.61
C LYS A 109 17.50 -2.69 21.74
N ASN A 110 16.36 -2.07 22.05
CA ASN A 110 15.76 -0.96 21.31
C ASN A 110 15.44 -1.28 19.83
N ARG A 111 15.28 -2.56 19.49
CA ARG A 111 14.85 -2.99 18.15
C ARG A 111 13.34 -2.87 18.03
N VAL A 112 12.88 -2.15 17.01
CA VAL A 112 11.46 -1.95 16.71
C VAL A 112 11.00 -3.05 15.74
N THR A 113 9.97 -3.79 16.13
CA THR A 113 9.28 -4.76 15.26
C THR A 113 7.83 -4.34 15.10
N VAL A 114 7.32 -4.32 13.87
CA VAL A 114 5.91 -3.98 13.59
C VAL A 114 5.14 -5.27 13.35
N VAL A 115 3.98 -5.40 14.01
CA VAL A 115 3.04 -6.52 13.84
C VAL A 115 1.70 -5.98 13.37
N SER A 116 0.99 -6.73 12.53
CA SER A 116 -0.31 -6.31 12.02
C SER A 116 -1.24 -7.49 11.76
N THR A 117 -2.52 -7.32 12.11
CA THR A 117 -3.60 -8.27 11.79
C THR A 117 -4.12 -8.10 10.38
N GLU A 118 -3.80 -6.98 9.73
CA GLU A 118 -4.19 -6.69 8.35
C GLU A 118 -2.96 -6.51 7.46
N MET A 119 -3.15 -6.54 6.15
CA MET A 119 -2.10 -6.17 5.21
C MET A 119 -1.93 -4.65 5.28
N SER A 120 -1.20 -4.15 6.27
CA SER A 120 -1.04 -2.70 6.49
C SER A 120 0.41 -2.25 6.27
N CYS A 121 0.60 -1.07 5.70
CA CYS A 121 1.92 -0.46 5.61
C CYS A 121 2.45 -0.11 7.01
N PRO A 122 3.63 -0.60 7.42
CA PRO A 122 4.19 -0.33 8.76
C PRO A 122 4.59 1.14 8.97
N ARG A 123 4.79 1.92 7.90
CA ARG A 123 5.20 3.33 7.96
C ARG A 123 4.03 4.30 8.03
N CYS A 124 3.00 4.12 7.20
CA CYS A 124 1.88 5.07 7.11
C CYS A 124 0.55 4.52 7.67
N GLY A 125 0.47 3.21 7.93
CA GLY A 125 -0.71 2.56 8.49
C GLY A 125 -1.90 2.45 7.56
N ARG A 126 -1.73 2.69 6.25
CA ARG A 126 -2.74 2.33 5.27
C ARG A 126 -2.94 0.81 5.31
N ALA A 127 -4.16 0.39 5.60
CA ALA A 127 -4.60 -0.96 5.34
C ALA A 127 -4.80 -1.12 3.84
N PHE A 128 -4.32 -2.23 3.30
CA PHE A 128 -4.56 -2.65 1.92
C PHE A 128 -5.68 -3.68 1.94
N GLU A 129 -6.57 -3.60 0.96
CA GLU A 129 -7.56 -4.64 0.71
C GLU A 129 -6.90 -5.97 0.37
N GLU A 130 -7.65 -7.05 0.54
CA GLU A 130 -7.17 -8.37 0.14
C GLU A 130 -6.94 -8.43 -1.36
N LEU A 131 -5.90 -9.18 -1.76
CA LEU A 131 -5.53 -9.30 -3.16
C LEU A 131 -6.57 -10.16 -3.89
N ASP A 132 -7.43 -9.50 -4.66
CA ASP A 132 -8.41 -10.11 -5.55
C ASP A 132 -7.91 -10.03 -7.00
N PRO A 133 -8.13 -11.06 -7.84
CA PRO A 133 -7.79 -11.02 -9.27
C PRO A 133 -8.29 -9.76 -10.01
N ARG A 134 -9.44 -9.20 -9.61
CA ARG A 134 -10.01 -7.97 -10.19
C ARG A 134 -9.12 -6.73 -10.00
N LEU A 135 -8.28 -6.70 -8.97
CA LEU A 135 -7.29 -5.63 -8.78
C LEU A 135 -6.23 -5.63 -9.89
N PHE A 136 -6.02 -6.76 -10.55
CA PHE A 136 -5.04 -6.92 -11.63
C PHE A 136 -5.66 -6.82 -13.02
N SER A 137 -6.94 -6.44 -13.11
CA SER A 137 -7.64 -6.24 -14.37
C SER A 137 -7.84 -4.75 -14.63
N PHE A 138 -7.21 -4.23 -15.68
CA PHE A 138 -7.45 -2.85 -16.15
C PHE A 138 -8.85 -2.66 -16.74
N ASN A 139 -9.57 -3.76 -17.05
CA ASN A 139 -10.97 -3.73 -17.48
C ASN A 139 -11.95 -3.65 -16.29
N SER A 140 -11.46 -3.77 -15.06
CA SER A 140 -12.28 -3.66 -13.85
C SER A 140 -12.04 -2.29 -13.20
N PRO A 141 -13.09 -1.58 -12.74
CA PRO A 141 -12.93 -0.31 -12.02
C PRO A 141 -12.01 -0.41 -10.81
N HIS A 142 -11.94 -1.59 -10.17
CA HIS A 142 -11.08 -1.84 -9.02
C HIS A 142 -9.59 -1.94 -9.39
N GLY A 143 -9.25 -2.43 -10.58
CA GLY A 143 -7.88 -2.62 -11.04
C GLY A 143 -7.37 -1.53 -11.97
N ALA A 144 -8.27 -0.76 -12.59
CA ALA A 144 -7.94 0.32 -13.50
C ALA A 144 -7.22 1.49 -12.81
N CYS A 145 -6.32 2.14 -13.54
CA CYS A 145 -5.76 3.43 -13.12
C CYS A 145 -6.89 4.48 -13.05
N GLY A 146 -6.98 5.20 -11.93
CA GLY A 146 -8.01 6.24 -11.76
C GLY A 146 -7.81 7.49 -12.62
N GLU A 147 -6.64 7.67 -13.23
CA GLU A 147 -6.33 8.84 -14.06
C GLU A 147 -6.63 8.60 -15.55
N CYS A 148 -6.21 7.46 -16.08
CA CYS A 148 -6.48 7.08 -17.47
C CYS A 148 -7.63 6.06 -17.62
N GLY A 149 -8.37 5.74 -16.56
CA GLY A 149 -9.48 4.77 -16.62
C GLY A 149 -9.10 3.34 -17.06
N GLY A 150 -7.81 3.00 -17.10
CA GLY A 150 -7.34 1.71 -17.63
C GLY A 150 -6.87 1.73 -19.10
N PHE A 151 -6.89 2.89 -19.77
CA PHE A 151 -6.42 3.03 -21.16
C PHE A 151 -4.89 3.01 -21.29
N GLY A 152 -4.18 3.50 -20.28
CA GLY A 152 -2.70 3.55 -20.26
C GLY A 152 -2.11 4.82 -20.86
N GLU A 153 -2.92 5.54 -21.62
CA GLU A 153 -2.63 6.82 -22.25
C GLU A 153 -3.71 7.82 -21.87
N ILE A 154 -3.37 9.10 -22.00
CA ILE A 154 -4.27 10.23 -21.84
C ILE A 154 -4.20 11.06 -23.12
N TRP A 155 -5.34 11.49 -23.62
CA TRP A 155 -5.40 12.40 -24.76
C TRP A 155 -5.43 13.82 -24.21
N ASN A 156 -4.38 14.58 -24.50
CA ASN A 156 -4.32 15.99 -24.16
C ASN A 156 -5.05 16.78 -25.24
N GLN A 157 -6.37 16.81 -25.21
CA GLN A 157 -7.06 17.99 -25.73
C GLN A 157 -7.55 18.79 -24.53
N PRO A 158 -7.08 20.04 -24.34
CA PRO A 158 -7.94 20.99 -23.68
C PRO A 158 -9.18 21.09 -24.57
N LEU A 159 -10.30 20.51 -24.15
CA LEU A 159 -11.58 20.95 -24.68
C LEU A 159 -11.59 22.46 -24.47
N GLN A 160 -11.38 23.21 -25.54
CA GLN A 160 -11.26 24.65 -25.52
C GLN A 160 -12.68 25.22 -25.37
N VAL A 161 -13.29 24.94 -24.21
CA VAL A 161 -14.49 25.61 -23.73
C VAL A 161 -14.01 26.80 -22.90
N GLY A 162 -13.30 27.69 -23.56
CA GLY A 162 -12.89 28.98 -23.03
C GLY A 162 -13.11 29.98 -24.16
N GLU A 163 -13.85 31.05 -23.87
CA GLU A 163 -14.02 32.20 -24.76
C GLU A 163 -12.66 32.60 -25.33
N ASN A 164 -12.40 32.22 -26.59
CA ASN A 164 -11.32 32.86 -27.32
C ASN A 164 -11.84 34.25 -27.69
N ASP A 165 -11.05 35.28 -27.39
CA ASP A 165 -11.30 36.69 -27.72
C ASP A 165 -10.85 36.97 -29.18
N ASP A 166 -11.24 36.10 -30.10
CA ASP A 166 -10.88 36.14 -31.52
C ASP A 166 -12.04 36.62 -32.42
N GLY A 167 -13.14 37.07 -31.83
CA GLY A 167 -14.21 37.77 -32.54
C GLY A 167 -15.12 36.88 -33.39
N TYR A 168 -15.03 35.56 -33.24
CA TYR A 168 -15.89 34.60 -33.92
C TYR A 168 -17.22 34.40 -33.20
N SER A 169 -18.27 34.11 -33.96
CA SER A 169 -19.60 33.85 -33.41
C SER A 169 -19.67 32.47 -32.74
N VAL A 170 -20.60 32.28 -31.81
CA VAL A 170 -20.83 31.00 -31.09
C VAL A 170 -20.99 29.83 -32.06
N ILE A 171 -21.67 30.06 -33.20
CA ILE A 171 -21.91 29.04 -34.23
C ILE A 171 -20.60 28.65 -34.95
N GLU A 172 -19.70 29.61 -35.20
CA GLU A 172 -18.40 29.33 -35.83
C GLU A 172 -17.48 28.53 -34.89
N ASN A 173 -17.54 28.79 -33.59
CA ASN A 173 -16.82 28.01 -32.59
C ASN A 173 -17.38 26.59 -32.47
N GLU A 174 -18.69 26.41 -32.51
CA GLU A 174 -19.32 25.09 -32.53
C GLU A 174 -18.94 24.29 -33.79
N LEU A 175 -18.99 24.90 -34.97
CA LEU A 175 -18.56 24.29 -36.25
C LEU A 175 -17.05 24.03 -36.32
N ALA A 176 -16.22 24.78 -35.60
CA ALA A 176 -14.78 24.53 -35.49
C ALA A 176 -14.50 23.34 -34.58
N ALA A 177 -15.15 23.27 -33.42
CA ALA A 177 -15.04 22.15 -32.48
C ALA A 177 -15.55 20.83 -33.10
N GLU A 178 -16.63 20.86 -33.89
CA GLU A 178 -17.10 19.70 -34.64
C GLU A 178 -16.09 19.23 -35.70
N ARG A 179 -15.44 20.16 -36.43
CA ARG A 179 -14.39 19.83 -37.40
C ARG A 179 -13.11 19.30 -36.77
N GLU A 180 -12.72 19.79 -35.60
CA GLU A 180 -11.58 19.24 -34.83
C GLU A 180 -11.91 17.86 -34.24
N SER A 181 -13.18 17.60 -33.92
CA SER A 181 -13.63 16.28 -33.44
C SER A 181 -13.61 15.20 -34.54
N GLU A 182 -13.72 15.59 -35.82
CA GLU A 182 -13.59 14.66 -36.97
C GLU A 182 -12.15 14.20 -37.23
N TRP A 183 -11.15 14.81 -36.55
CA TRP A 183 -9.73 14.47 -36.68
C TRP A 183 -9.08 14.37 -35.30
N ILE A 184 -9.52 13.41 -34.48
CA ILE A 184 -8.65 12.92 -33.40
C ILE A 184 -7.53 12.14 -34.09
N ASP A 185 -6.45 12.84 -34.42
CA ASP A 185 -5.22 12.21 -34.86
C ASP A 185 -4.69 11.37 -33.69
N ASP A 186 -4.41 10.08 -33.92
CA ASP A 186 -3.84 9.14 -32.92
C ASP A 186 -2.51 9.66 -32.32
N SER A 187 -1.94 10.74 -32.91
CA SER A 187 -0.66 11.34 -32.57
C SER A 187 -0.63 12.14 -31.27
N ASP A 188 -1.79 12.52 -30.69
CA ASP A 188 -1.84 13.32 -29.45
C ASP A 188 -2.11 12.48 -28.18
N SER A 189 -1.92 11.17 -28.29
CA SER A 189 -1.90 10.27 -27.13
C SER A 189 -0.58 10.42 -26.36
N GLN A 190 -0.67 10.75 -25.08
CA GLN A 190 0.48 10.79 -24.17
C GLN A 190 0.40 9.63 -23.20
N ILE A 191 1.53 9.00 -22.90
CA ILE A 191 1.59 7.95 -21.87
C ILE A 191 1.10 8.55 -20.54
N CYS A 192 0.15 7.89 -19.89
CA CYS A 192 -0.41 8.37 -18.64
C CYS A 192 0.69 8.56 -17.59
N PRO A 193 0.88 9.77 -17.02
CA PRO A 193 1.97 10.03 -16.08
C PRO A 193 1.77 9.33 -14.74
N ALA A 194 0.52 9.02 -14.34
CA ALA A 194 0.29 8.25 -13.13
C ALA A 194 0.63 6.76 -13.27
N CYS A 195 0.19 6.10 -14.34
CA CYS A 195 0.40 4.67 -14.52
C CYS A 195 1.64 4.32 -15.36
N HIS A 196 2.25 5.28 -16.05
CA HIS A 196 3.38 5.07 -16.97
C HIS A 196 3.08 3.97 -18.00
N GLY A 197 1.85 3.93 -18.54
CA GLY A 197 1.41 2.92 -19.51
C GLY A 197 0.98 1.58 -18.90
N SER A 198 1.17 1.34 -17.61
CA SER A 198 0.80 0.05 -16.98
C SER A 198 -0.71 -0.21 -16.86
N ARG A 199 -1.57 0.80 -17.10
CA ARG A 199 -3.04 0.74 -17.03
C ARG A 199 -3.64 0.43 -15.65
N LEU A 200 -2.82 0.03 -14.68
CA LEU A 200 -3.26 -0.50 -13.41
C LEU A 200 -3.25 0.55 -12.28
N ASN A 201 -4.05 0.29 -11.27
CA ASN A 201 -4.10 1.09 -10.06
C ASN A 201 -2.74 1.07 -9.30
N PRO A 202 -2.49 2.00 -8.37
CA PRO A 202 -1.25 2.02 -7.61
C PRO A 202 -0.99 0.74 -6.78
N ILE A 203 -2.03 0.08 -6.26
CA ILE A 203 -1.87 -1.09 -5.38
C ILE A 203 -1.34 -2.29 -6.17
N ALA A 204 -1.96 -2.62 -7.29
CA ALA A 204 -1.61 -3.74 -8.17
C ALA A 204 -0.18 -3.60 -8.71
N ARG A 205 0.25 -2.38 -9.06
CA ARG A 205 1.63 -2.09 -9.50
C ARG A 205 2.69 -2.31 -8.43
N HIS A 206 2.30 -2.38 -7.16
CA HIS A 206 3.23 -2.63 -6.05
C HIS A 206 3.24 -4.10 -5.59
N VAL A 207 2.38 -4.95 -6.15
CA VAL A 207 2.40 -6.39 -5.89
C VAL A 207 3.51 -7.03 -6.71
N ARG A 208 4.36 -7.81 -6.05
CA ARG A 208 5.54 -8.44 -6.68
C ARG A 208 5.59 -9.93 -6.42
N VAL A 209 5.86 -10.69 -7.47
CA VAL A 209 6.25 -12.11 -7.40
C VAL A 209 7.73 -12.18 -7.75
N GLN A 210 8.57 -12.60 -6.79
CA GLN A 210 10.04 -12.62 -6.95
C GLN A 210 10.63 -11.32 -7.53
N ASN A 211 10.21 -10.18 -6.95
CA ASN A 211 10.62 -8.82 -7.35
C ASN A 211 10.15 -8.36 -8.75
N MET A 212 9.18 -9.07 -9.35
CA MET A 212 8.58 -8.71 -10.63
C MET A 212 7.11 -8.36 -10.42
N THR A 213 6.70 -7.21 -10.95
CA THR A 213 5.29 -6.76 -10.96
C THR A 213 4.59 -7.30 -12.20
N ILE A 214 3.26 -7.26 -12.22
CA ILE A 214 2.47 -7.76 -13.35
C ILE A 214 2.72 -6.95 -14.62
N ASP A 215 2.87 -5.63 -14.51
CA ASP A 215 3.16 -4.72 -15.63
C ASP A 215 4.50 -5.05 -16.30
N ASN A 216 5.54 -5.27 -15.50
CA ASN A 216 6.84 -5.68 -16.00
C ASN A 216 6.81 -7.07 -16.64
N PHE A 217 5.95 -7.97 -16.15
CA PHE A 217 5.79 -9.30 -16.74
C PHE A 217 5.09 -9.23 -18.10
N THR A 218 4.03 -8.43 -18.22
CA THR A 218 3.29 -8.25 -19.48
C THR A 218 4.06 -7.49 -20.56
N ALA A 219 5.10 -6.74 -20.17
CA ALA A 219 6.00 -6.05 -21.11
C ALA A 219 7.07 -6.97 -21.73
N LEU A 220 7.22 -8.22 -21.25
CA LEU A 220 8.17 -9.18 -21.81
C LEU A 220 7.59 -9.86 -23.06
N SER A 221 8.48 -10.27 -23.98
CA SER A 221 8.09 -11.16 -25.08
C SER A 221 7.66 -12.54 -24.55
N ALA A 222 6.85 -13.27 -25.32
CA ALA A 222 6.36 -14.60 -24.95
C ALA A 222 7.49 -15.56 -24.56
N SER A 223 8.58 -15.58 -25.35
CA SER A 223 9.76 -16.41 -25.07
C SER A 223 10.51 -16.00 -23.80
N ALA A 224 10.62 -14.70 -23.52
CA ALA A 224 11.26 -14.20 -22.30
C ALA A 224 10.40 -14.46 -21.06
N ALA A 225 9.08 -14.26 -21.17
CA ALA A 225 8.10 -14.55 -20.13
C ALA A 225 8.11 -16.04 -19.76
N ALA A 226 8.15 -16.95 -20.75
CA ALA A 226 8.22 -18.39 -20.52
C ALA A 226 9.48 -18.79 -19.74
N LYS A 227 10.65 -18.32 -20.18
CA LYS A 227 11.94 -18.54 -19.48
C LYS A 227 11.92 -18.00 -18.05
N LYS A 228 11.21 -16.89 -17.82
CA LYS A 228 11.10 -16.27 -16.49
C LYS A 228 10.22 -17.09 -15.56
N ILE A 229 9.09 -17.60 -16.06
CA ILE A 229 8.21 -18.49 -15.29
C ILE A 229 8.89 -19.81 -14.96
N ASP A 230 9.61 -20.41 -15.91
CA ASP A 230 10.37 -21.66 -15.66
C ASP A 230 11.44 -21.49 -14.56
N ARG A 231 11.91 -20.26 -14.32
CA ARG A 231 12.88 -19.94 -13.26
C ARG A 231 12.23 -19.55 -11.92
N LEU A 232 10.90 -19.48 -11.82
CA LEU A 232 10.22 -19.14 -10.57
C LEU A 232 10.46 -20.22 -9.51
N LYS A 233 11.04 -19.81 -8.39
CA LYS A 233 11.23 -20.66 -7.21
C LYS A 233 10.13 -20.42 -6.18
N LEU A 234 9.08 -21.23 -6.25
CA LEU A 234 7.96 -21.16 -5.31
C LEU A 234 8.23 -22.04 -4.08
N ILE A 235 7.89 -21.54 -2.89
CA ILE A 235 8.14 -22.23 -1.61
C ILE A 235 6.83 -22.85 -1.11
N ASP A 236 6.87 -24.13 -0.71
CA ASP A 236 5.82 -24.92 -0.02
C ASP A 236 4.35 -24.56 -0.37
N LYS A 237 3.74 -23.64 0.38
CA LYS A 237 2.35 -23.19 0.19
C LYS A 237 2.13 -22.57 -1.20
N GLN A 238 3.09 -21.78 -1.68
CA GLN A 238 3.01 -21.16 -3.01
C GLN A 238 3.04 -22.22 -4.11
N LYS A 239 3.88 -23.25 -3.96
CA LYS A 239 3.97 -24.35 -4.93
C LYS A 239 2.67 -25.15 -5.01
N THR A 240 2.01 -25.36 -3.88
CA THR A 240 0.73 -26.06 -3.82
C THR A 240 -0.36 -25.27 -4.57
N ILE A 241 -0.48 -23.97 -4.28
CA ILE A 241 -1.49 -23.10 -4.89
C ILE A 241 -1.25 -22.92 -6.41
N ALA A 242 0.01 -22.77 -6.82
CA ALA A 242 0.37 -22.48 -8.20
C ALA A 242 0.59 -23.73 -9.08
N SER A 243 0.37 -24.93 -8.53
CA SER A 243 0.68 -26.20 -9.19
C SER A 243 -0.06 -26.41 -10.52
N GLU A 244 -1.31 -25.96 -10.60
CA GLU A 244 -2.13 -26.03 -11.81
C GLU A 244 -1.95 -24.81 -12.72
N LEU A 245 -1.74 -23.62 -12.13
CA LEU A 245 -1.63 -22.36 -12.86
C LEU A 245 -0.33 -22.23 -13.67
N ILE A 246 0.80 -22.66 -13.11
CA ILE A 246 2.11 -22.48 -13.76
C ILE A 246 2.20 -23.28 -15.08
N PRO A 247 1.85 -24.58 -15.12
CA PRO A 247 1.85 -25.34 -16.37
C PRO A 247 0.96 -24.73 -17.45
N GLU A 248 -0.24 -24.25 -17.07
CA GLU A 248 -1.18 -23.63 -18.00
C GLU A 248 -0.60 -22.36 -18.63
N ILE A 249 0.00 -21.48 -17.82
CA ILE A 249 0.63 -20.25 -18.32
C ILE A 249 1.80 -20.58 -19.25
N VAL A 250 2.68 -21.52 -18.86
CA VAL A 250 3.83 -21.93 -19.69
C VAL A 250 3.36 -22.54 -21.02
N GLN A 251 2.31 -23.37 -20.99
CA GLN A 251 1.74 -23.97 -22.20
C GLN A 251 1.23 -22.89 -23.17
N ARG A 252 0.49 -21.89 -22.68
CA ARG A 252 -0.01 -20.79 -23.51
C ARG A 252 1.11 -19.92 -24.07
N LEU A 253 2.12 -19.61 -23.26
CA LEU A 253 3.29 -18.84 -23.71
C LEU A 253 4.10 -19.58 -24.78
N ARG A 254 4.31 -20.89 -24.62
CA ARG A 254 4.98 -21.72 -25.63
C ARG A 254 4.16 -21.85 -26.91
N PHE A 255 2.83 -21.91 -26.79
CA PHE A 255 1.96 -21.89 -27.96
C PHE A 255 2.13 -20.59 -28.75
N MET A 256 2.14 -19.42 -28.09
CA MET A 256 2.39 -18.13 -28.76
C MET A 256 3.76 -18.09 -29.46
N ASP A 257 4.80 -18.59 -28.79
CA ASP A 257 6.16 -18.67 -29.34
C ASP A 257 6.22 -19.61 -30.57
N ASN A 258 5.52 -20.76 -30.52
CA ASN A 258 5.46 -21.70 -31.65
C ASN A 258 4.69 -21.13 -32.86
N VAL A 259 3.74 -20.23 -32.62
CA VAL A 259 2.98 -19.54 -33.68
C VAL A 259 3.78 -18.33 -34.23
N GLY A 260 4.89 -17.96 -33.59
CA GLY A 260 5.81 -16.92 -34.06
C GLY A 260 5.41 -15.49 -33.69
N LEU A 261 4.70 -15.30 -32.57
CA LEU A 261 4.28 -14.00 -32.02
C LEU A 261 5.27 -13.43 -31.00
#